data_AF-A0A951BRF4-F1
#
_entry.id   AF-A0A951BRF4-F1
#
_cell.length_a   1.000
_cell.length_b   1.000
_cell.length_c   1.000
_cell.angle_alpha   90.00
_cell.angle_beta   90.00
_cell.angle_gamma   90.00
#
_symmetry.space_group_name_H-M   'P 1'
#
loop_
_entity.id
_entity.type
_entity.pdbx_description
1 polymer ?
#
loop_
_entity_poly.entity_id
_entity_poly.type
_entity_poly.pdbx_seq_one_letter_code
_entity_poly.pdbx_strand_id
1 'polypeptide(L)'
;MALAVVRDLREHRAPTSEDELAEFETDVLAGFVLARASAGLTDSTIRNDANHLELVRDWFGRPLWEMRPADADTYFGKVLREAKPSTRTGRAAALTVYFQFLSIDRTMGRHAEVVGASAGW
;
A
#
# COMPACT_ATOMS: atom_id res chain seq x y z
N MET A 1 26.80 6.07 -2.00
CA MET A 1 25.40 5.80 -1.65
C MET A 1 24.53 6.51 -2.65
N ALA A 2 23.96 5.78 -3.61
CA ALA A 2 23.05 6.34 -4.60
C ALA A 2 21.63 6.33 -4.02
N LEU A 3 20.94 7.47 -4.07
CA LEU A 3 19.53 7.56 -3.74
C LEU A 3 18.74 6.88 -4.87
N ALA A 4 17.76 6.04 -4.53
CA ALA A 4 16.83 5.51 -5.51
C ALA A 4 16.08 6.68 -6.17
N VAL A 5 15.96 6.66 -7.49
CA VAL A 5 15.19 7.66 -8.23
C VAL A 5 13.72 7.39 -7.94
N VAL A 6 13.08 8.24 -7.14
CA VAL A 6 11.63 8.18 -6.92
C VAL A 6 10.96 8.79 -8.15
N ARG A 7 10.27 7.95 -8.91
CA ARG A 7 9.52 8.39 -10.09
C ARG A 7 8.17 8.98 -9.66
N ASP A 8 7.71 9.97 -10.40
CA ASP A 8 6.39 10.55 -10.15
C ASP A 8 5.29 9.52 -10.42
N LEU A 9 4.42 9.30 -9.44
CA LEU A 9 3.35 8.31 -9.52
C LEU A 9 2.23 8.73 -10.47
N ARG A 10 2.15 10.01 -10.86
CA ARG A 10 1.15 10.56 -11.79
C ARG A 10 1.54 10.33 -13.24
N GLU A 11 2.84 10.20 -13.51
CA GLU A 11 3.38 9.90 -14.83
C GLU A 11 3.46 8.38 -15.12
N HIS A 12 3.18 7.54 -14.12
CA HIS A 12 3.22 6.08 -14.28
C HIS A 12 2.09 5.56 -15.18
N ARG A 13 2.49 4.87 -16.25
CA ARG A 13 1.60 4.03 -17.07
C ARG A 13 1.32 2.72 -16.32
N ALA A 14 0.18 2.08 -16.61
CA ALA A 14 -0.17 0.78 -16.06
C ALA A 14 0.96 -0.23 -16.30
N PRO A 15 1.47 -0.93 -15.27
CA PRO A 15 2.49 -1.95 -15.45
C PRO A 15 1.93 -3.07 -16.34
N THR A 16 2.75 -3.52 -17.28
CA THR A 16 2.38 -4.54 -18.28
C THR A 16 3.09 -5.88 -18.05
N SER A 17 4.02 -5.93 -17.09
CA SER A 17 4.75 -7.12 -16.66
C SER A 17 4.90 -7.20 -15.13
N GLU A 18 5.30 -8.37 -14.62
CA GLU A 18 5.53 -8.58 -13.18
C GLU A 18 6.68 -7.73 -12.63
N ASP A 19 7.76 -7.56 -13.42
CA ASP A 19 8.90 -6.72 -13.02
C ASP A 19 8.50 -5.24 -12.94
N GLU A 20 7.74 -4.75 -13.90
CA GLU A 20 7.20 -3.37 -13.87
C GLU A 20 6.23 -3.18 -12.70
N LEU A 21 5.46 -4.20 -12.34
CA LEU A 21 4.57 -4.16 -11.18
C LEU A 21 5.36 -4.06 -9.88
N ALA A 22 6.47 -4.79 -9.76
CA ALA A 22 7.36 -4.75 -8.59
C ALA A 22 8.10 -3.41 -8.48
N GLU A 23 8.57 -2.84 -9.59
CA GLU A 23 9.15 -1.49 -9.62
C GLU A 23 8.10 -0.46 -9.20
N PHE A 24 6.88 -0.56 -9.74
CA PHE A 24 5.79 0.34 -9.36
C PHE A 24 5.41 0.19 -7.87
N GLU A 25 5.37 -1.03 -7.33
CA GLU A 25 5.12 -1.25 -5.91
C GLU A 25 6.18 -0.57 -5.02
N THR A 26 7.43 -0.62 -5.45
CA THR A 26 8.54 0.07 -4.80
C THR A 26 8.37 1.59 -4.84
N ASP A 27 8.01 2.14 -6.00
CA ASP A 27 7.78 3.58 -6.17
C ASP A 27 6.60 4.08 -5.34
N VAL A 28 5.51 3.32 -5.27
CA VAL A 28 4.34 3.63 -4.43
C VAL A 28 4.75 3.70 -2.95
N LEU A 29 5.54 2.73 -2.50
CA LEU A 29 5.98 2.69 -1.10
C LEU A 29 7.00 3.79 -0.78
N ALA A 30 7.86 4.13 -1.74
CA ALA A 30 8.77 5.29 -1.62
C ALA A 30 7.99 6.61 -1.54
N GLY A 31 6.95 6.78 -2.35
CA GLY A 31 6.05 7.93 -2.29
C GLY A 31 5.33 8.04 -0.95
N PHE A 32 4.86 6.92 -0.40
CA PHE A 32 4.28 6.86 0.94
C PHE A 32 5.28 7.32 2.01
N VAL A 33 6.51 6.77 2.00
CA VAL A 33 7.58 7.16 2.93
C VAL A 33 7.88 8.65 2.85
N LEU A 34 7.98 9.20 1.63
CA LEU A 34 8.19 10.64 1.41
C LEU A 34 7.04 11.49 1.96
N ALA A 35 5.79 11.06 1.76
CA ALA A 35 4.63 11.76 2.30
C ALA A 35 4.63 11.77 3.84
N ARG A 36 5.00 10.65 4.48
CA ARG A 36 5.13 10.57 5.94
C ARG A 36 6.27 11.46 6.46
N ALA A 37 7.43 11.45 5.81
CA ALA A 37 8.54 12.33 6.17
C ALA A 37 8.15 13.81 6.03
N SER A 38 7.44 14.16 4.96
CA SER A 38 6.95 15.52 4.71
C SER A 38 5.89 15.97 5.73
N ALA A 39 5.14 15.04 6.30
CA ALA A 39 4.23 15.29 7.42
C ALA A 39 4.95 15.37 8.79
N GLY A 40 6.29 15.29 8.82
CA GLY A 40 7.10 15.48 10.03
C GLY A 40 7.18 14.26 10.94
N LEU A 41 6.85 13.07 10.44
CA LEU A 41 6.90 11.84 11.22
C LEU A 41 8.35 11.37 11.40
N THR A 42 8.63 10.76 12.55
CA THR A 42 9.96 10.21 12.86
C THR A 42 10.25 8.94 12.06
N ASP A 43 11.52 8.70 11.75
CA ASP A 43 11.99 7.49 11.06
C ASP A 43 11.50 6.19 11.70
N SER A 44 11.44 6.14 13.04
CA SER A 44 10.93 4.97 13.77
C SER A 44 9.46 4.69 13.48
N THR A 45 8.65 5.75 13.34
CA THR A 45 7.23 5.64 13.01
C THR A 45 7.04 5.20 11.57
N ILE A 46 7.78 5.82 10.64
CA ILE A 46 7.74 5.48 9.21
C ILE A 46 8.16 4.02 8.99
N ARG A 47 9.22 3.58 9.66
CA ARG A 47 9.68 2.19 9.62
C ARG A 47 8.63 1.23 10.16
N ASN A 48 7.97 1.57 11.26
CA ASN A 48 6.92 0.72 11.83
C ASN A 48 5.70 0.61 10.91
N ASP A 49 5.31 1.71 10.25
CA ASP A 49 4.26 1.70 9.23
C ASP A 49 4.64 0.79 8.06
N ALA A 50 5.85 0.94 7.51
CA ALA A 50 6.36 0.11 6.40
C ALA A 50 6.38 -1.38 6.75
N ASN A 51 6.91 -1.74 7.93
CA ASN A 51 6.94 -3.12 8.41
C ASN A 51 5.52 -3.70 8.56
N HIS A 52 4.56 -2.90 9.02
CA HIS A 52 3.17 -3.34 9.11
C HIS A 52 2.54 -3.57 7.74
N LEU A 53 2.82 -2.71 6.76
CA LEU A 53 2.35 -2.87 5.38
C LEU A 53 2.96 -4.10 4.71
N GLU A 54 4.25 -4.34 4.89
CA GLU A 54 4.94 -5.55 4.38
C GLU A 54 4.26 -6.83 4.91
N LEU A 55 4.01 -6.93 6.22
CA LEU A 55 3.32 -8.09 6.80
C LEU A 55 1.89 -8.29 6.25
N VAL A 56 1.19 -7.21 5.93
CA VAL A 56 -0.13 -7.31 5.30
C VAL A 56 0.01 -7.77 3.85
N ARG A 57 1.00 -7.24 3.13
CA ARG A 57 1.28 -7.56 1.72
C ARG A 57 1.65 -9.03 1.55
N ASP A 58 2.49 -9.55 2.44
CA ASP A 58 2.88 -10.96 2.48
C ASP A 58 1.67 -11.88 2.66
N TRP A 59 0.74 -11.51 3.52
CA TRP A 59 -0.51 -12.25 3.69
C TRP A 59 -1.43 -12.11 2.49
N PHE A 60 -1.58 -10.89 1.95
CA PHE A 60 -2.56 -10.60 0.89
C PHE A 60 -2.15 -11.20 -0.45
N GLY A 61 -0.85 -11.33 -0.72
CA GLY A 61 -0.33 -11.97 -1.94
C GLY A 61 -0.52 -11.14 -3.23
N ARG A 62 -1.25 -10.02 -3.17
CA ARG A 62 -1.38 -9.02 -4.24
C ARG A 62 -0.99 -7.61 -3.77
N PRO A 63 -0.71 -6.66 -4.67
CA PRO A 63 -0.37 -5.31 -4.26
C PRO A 63 -1.45 -4.68 -3.37
N LEU A 64 -1.04 -3.95 -2.33
CA LEU A 64 -1.98 -3.47 -1.30
C LEU A 64 -3.05 -2.51 -1.84
N TRP A 65 -2.77 -1.76 -2.91
CA TRP A 65 -3.78 -0.89 -3.55
C TRP A 65 -4.94 -1.67 -4.20
N GLU A 66 -4.78 -2.98 -4.43
CA GLU A 66 -5.86 -3.85 -4.93
C GLU A 66 -6.77 -4.39 -3.82
N MET A 67 -6.40 -4.18 -2.56
CA MET A 67 -7.12 -4.69 -1.40
C MET A 67 -8.49 -4.01 -1.24
N ARG A 68 -9.55 -4.82 -1.18
CA ARG A 68 -10.93 -4.34 -1.00
C ARG A 68 -11.32 -4.34 0.47
N PRO A 69 -12.40 -3.64 0.86
CA PRO A 69 -12.92 -3.67 2.23
C PRO A 69 -13.16 -5.09 2.76
N ALA A 70 -13.68 -6.00 1.93
CA ALA A 70 -13.91 -7.40 2.31
C ALA A 70 -12.61 -8.18 2.62
N ASP A 71 -11.51 -7.82 1.96
CA ASP A 71 -10.18 -8.40 2.24
C ASP A 71 -9.66 -7.89 3.59
N ALA A 72 -9.87 -6.61 3.90
CA ALA A 72 -9.53 -6.03 5.21
C ALA A 72 -10.36 -6.65 6.34
N ASP A 73 -11.65 -6.84 6.14
CA ASP A 73 -12.51 -7.52 7.09
C ASP A 73 -12.04 -8.96 7.34
N THR A 74 -11.61 -9.66 6.29
CA THR A 74 -11.02 -11.00 6.41
C THR A 74 -9.73 -10.98 7.20
N TYR A 75 -8.83 -10.04 6.90
CA TYR A 75 -7.54 -9.91 7.58
C TYR A 75 -7.73 -9.60 9.08
N PHE A 76 -8.50 -8.57 9.42
CA PHE A 76 -8.67 -8.16 10.81
C PHE A 76 -9.64 -9.05 11.60
N GLY A 77 -10.65 -9.58 10.93
CA GLY A 77 -11.70 -10.39 11.55
C GLY A 77 -11.33 -11.87 11.71
N LYS A 78 -10.41 -12.39 10.89
CA LYS A 78 -9.98 -13.80 10.96
C LYS A 78 -8.49 -13.94 11.26
N VAL A 79 -7.63 -13.32 10.46
CA VAL A 79 -6.16 -13.55 10.52
C VAL A 79 -5.55 -12.92 11.77
N LEU A 80 -5.92 -11.68 12.07
CA LEU A 80 -5.44 -10.96 13.25
C LEU A 80 -6.38 -11.05 14.45
N ARG A 81 -7.40 -11.92 14.41
CA ARG A 81 -8.42 -12.02 15.47
C ARG A 81 -7.79 -12.26 16.86
N GLU A 82 -6.86 -13.20 16.92
CA GLU A 82 -6.17 -13.62 18.16
C GLU A 82 -4.85 -12.86 18.40
N ALA A 83 -4.51 -11.90 17.55
CA ALA A 83 -3.32 -11.09 17.73
C ALA A 83 -3.49 -10.12 18.91
N LYS A 84 -2.37 -9.74 19.53
CA LYS A 84 -2.38 -8.73 20.60
C LYS A 84 -3.06 -7.45 20.12
N PRO A 85 -3.85 -6.76 20.99
CA PRO A 85 -4.56 -5.54 20.61
C PRO A 85 -3.64 -4.48 19.99
N SER A 86 -2.46 -4.27 20.57
CA SER A 86 -1.47 -3.31 20.06
C SER A 86 -1.02 -3.63 18.64
N THR A 87 -0.88 -4.92 18.31
CA THR A 87 -0.48 -5.32 16.96
C THR A 87 -1.62 -5.14 15.98
N ARG A 88 -2.87 -5.44 16.36
CA ARG A 88 -4.04 -5.13 15.51
C ARG A 88 -4.14 -3.64 15.22
N THR A 89 -4.01 -2.80 16.24
CA THR A 89 -4.05 -1.34 16.11
C THR A 89 -2.91 -0.83 15.22
N GLY A 90 -1.69 -1.35 15.39
CA GLY A 90 -0.55 -0.99 14.54
C GLY A 90 -0.80 -1.29 13.05
N ARG A 91 -1.25 -2.51 12.72
CA ARG A 91 -1.60 -2.86 11.34
C ARG A 91 -2.74 -2.00 10.78
N ALA A 92 -3.79 -1.77 11.57
CA ALA A 92 -4.94 -0.97 11.14
C ALA A 92 -4.55 0.50 10.89
N ALA A 93 -3.73 1.08 11.76
CA ALA A 93 -3.22 2.42 11.60
C ALA A 93 -2.38 2.57 10.32
N ALA A 94 -1.43 1.65 10.10
CA ALA A 94 -0.59 1.67 8.91
C ALA A 94 -1.41 1.57 7.61
N LEU A 95 -2.36 0.61 7.55
CA LEU A 95 -3.27 0.47 6.40
C LEU A 95 -4.13 1.71 6.18
N THR A 96 -4.65 2.31 7.25
CA THR A 96 -5.47 3.54 7.16
C THR A 96 -4.69 4.68 6.53
N VAL A 97 -3.47 4.94 7.03
CA VAL A 97 -2.64 6.04 6.51
C VAL A 97 -2.19 5.75 5.07
N TYR A 98 -1.90 4.49 4.75
CA TYR A 98 -1.57 4.09 3.38
C TYR A 98 -2.72 4.38 2.41
N PHE A 99 -3.95 3.95 2.71
CA PHE A 99 -5.09 4.24 1.84
C PHE A 99 -5.46 5.73 1.79
N GLN A 100 -5.22 6.48 2.87
CA GLN A 100 -5.32 7.95 2.83
C GLN A 100 -4.31 8.55 1.84
N PHE A 101 -3.06 8.09 1.86
CA PHE A 101 -2.04 8.50 0.88
C PHE A 101 -2.49 8.17 -0.56
N LEU A 102 -2.96 6.96 -0.83
CA LEU A 102 -3.46 6.58 -2.17
C LEU A 102 -4.67 7.42 -2.60
N SER A 103 -5.55 7.79 -1.67
CA SER A 103 -6.75 8.58 -1.99
C SER A 103 -6.43 10.02 -2.42
N ILE A 104 -5.31 10.57 -1.94
CA ILE A 104 -4.81 11.89 -2.33
C ILE A 104 -4.14 11.82 -3.72
N ASP A 105 -3.49 10.70 -4.04
CA ASP A 105 -2.90 10.45 -5.35
C ASP A 105 -3.91 9.85 -6.35
N ARG A 106 -4.80 10.74 -6.81
CA ARG A 106 -5.97 10.46 -7.67
C ARG A 106 -5.68 9.76 -9.00
N THR A 107 -4.42 9.48 -9.34
CA THR A 107 -4.01 8.72 -10.53
C THR A 107 -4.24 7.21 -10.35
N MET A 108 -4.20 6.69 -9.12
CA MET A 108 -4.34 5.26 -8.84
C MET A 108 -5.76 4.71 -9.02
N GLY A 109 -6.78 5.58 -8.99
CA GLY A 109 -8.17 5.20 -9.29
C GLY A 109 -8.40 4.67 -10.71
N ARG A 110 -7.51 5.00 -11.67
CA ARG A 110 -7.64 4.54 -13.06
C ARG A 110 -7.12 3.13 -13.32
N HIS A 111 -6.22 2.59 -12.48
CA HIS A 111 -5.72 1.21 -12.67
C HIS A 111 -6.70 0.15 -12.19
N ALA A 112 -7.55 0.46 -11.20
CA ALA A 112 -8.60 -0.43 -10.72
C ALA A 112 -9.73 -0.63 -11.76
N GLU A 113 -9.99 0.37 -12.60
CA GLU A 113 -11.02 0.32 -13.67
C GLU A 113 -10.59 -0.58 -14.84
N VAL A 114 -9.30 -0.58 -15.19
CA VAL A 114 -8.77 -1.36 -16.33
C VAL A 114 -8.74 -2.88 -16.04
N VAL A 115 -8.61 -3.29 -14.78
CA VAL A 115 -8.67 -4.72 -14.39
C VAL A 115 -10.12 -5.19 -14.18
N GLY A 116 -11.03 -4.28 -13.77
CA GLY A 116 -12.47 -4.56 -13.60
C GLY A 116 -13.27 -4.69 -14.89
N ALA A 117 -12.81 -4.08 -16.00
CA ALA A 117 -13.50 -4.20 -17.29
C ALA A 117 -13.31 -5.56 -18.00
N SER A 118 -12.41 -6.43 -17.51
CA SER A 118 -12.22 -7.79 -18.04
C SER A 118 -13.03 -8.88 -17.30
N ALA A 119 -13.62 -8.56 -16.16
CA ALA A 119 -14.49 -9.46 -15.41
C ALA A 119 -15.89 -8.85 -15.37
N GLY A 120 -16.69 -9.17 -16.40
CA GLY A 120 -18.11 -8.86 -16.41
C GLY A 120 -18.84 -9.47 -15.20
N TRP A 121 -19.97 -8.84 -14.90
CA TRP A 121 -20.93 -9.02 -13.79
C TRP A 121 -20.71 -8.10 -12.58
#